data_AF-A0A845C4C0-F1
#
_entry.id   AF-A0A845C4C0-F1
#
_cell.length_a   1.000
_cell.length_b   1.000
_cell.length_c   1.000
_cell.angle_alpha   90.00
_cell.angle_beta   90.00
_cell.angle_gamma   90.00
#
_symmetry.space_group_name_H-M   'P 1'
#
loop_
_entity.id
_entity.type
_entity.pdbx_description
1 polymer ?
#
loop_
_entity_poly.entity_id
_entity_poly.type
_entity_poly.pdbx_seq_one_letter_code
_entity_poly.pdbx_strand_id
1 'polypeptide(L)'
;ERGGPKLSQAESLMLGLRLLEEGVADATFRREHGVGLWERFGSVLEHLMAEGLLRFESERILLTHRGLLFHNRVAEALLPS
;
A
#
# COMPACT_ATOMS: atom_id res chain seq x y z
N GLU A 1 23.82 -0.65 -6.26
CA GLU A 1 22.71 -1.62 -6.42
C GLU A 1 21.41 -0.83 -6.48
N ARG A 2 20.62 -0.99 -7.54
CA ARG A 2 19.37 -0.23 -7.73
C ARG A 2 18.27 -0.87 -6.89
N GLY A 3 17.75 -0.14 -5.89
CA GLY A 3 16.55 -0.47 -5.12
C GLY A 3 16.70 -1.58 -4.08
N GLY A 4 16.82 -1.23 -2.79
CA GLY A 4 16.77 -2.22 -1.71
C GLY A 4 15.36 -2.82 -1.52
N PRO A 5 15.19 -3.81 -0.61
CA PRO A 5 13.92 -4.53 -0.41
C PRO A 5 12.70 -3.64 -0.15
N LYS A 6 12.89 -2.43 0.40
CA LYS A 6 11.80 -1.47 0.63
C LYS A 6 11.17 -0.94 -0.65
N LEU A 7 11.98 -0.72 -1.69
CA LEU A 7 11.48 -0.18 -2.95
C LEU A 7 10.60 -1.20 -3.67
N SER A 8 11.07 -2.44 -3.80
CA SER A 8 10.30 -3.51 -4.46
C SER A 8 9.01 -3.84 -3.71
N GLN A 9 9.03 -3.81 -2.37
CA GLN A 9 7.83 -3.92 -1.54
C GLN A 9 6.82 -2.80 -1.78
N ALA A 10 7.30 -1.55 -1.91
CA ALA A 10 6.44 -0.40 -2.20
C ALA A 10 5.85 -0.49 -3.62
N GLU A 11 6.63 -0.92 -4.61
CA GLU A 11 6.18 -1.14 -5.98
C GLU A 11 5.09 -2.23 -6.05
N SER A 12 5.30 -3.37 -5.38
CA SER A 12 4.27 -4.42 -5.25
C SER A 12 2.99 -3.89 -4.61
N LEU A 13 3.09 -3.12 -3.53
CA LEU A 13 1.93 -2.53 -2.87
C LEU A 13 1.18 -1.57 -3.80
N MET A 14 1.89 -0.69 -4.51
CA MET A 14 1.27 0.22 -5.49
C MET A 14 0.54 -0.54 -6.60
N LEU A 15 1.10 -1.63 -7.10
CA LEU A 15 0.45 -2.47 -8.11
C LEU A 15 -0.80 -3.16 -7.55
N GLY A 16 -0.72 -3.74 -6.36
CA GLY A 16 -1.85 -4.39 -5.70
C GLY A 16 -3.00 -3.42 -5.41
N LEU A 17 -2.69 -2.16 -5.08
CA LEU A 17 -3.72 -1.14 -4.84
C LEU A 17 -4.51 -0.75 -6.10
N ARG A 18 -3.98 -0.99 -7.31
CA ARG A 18 -4.72 -0.75 -8.57
C ARG A 18 -5.83 -1.77 -8.80
N LEU A 19 -5.79 -2.90 -8.09
CA LEU A 19 -6.86 -3.90 -8.08
C LEU A 19 -7.97 -3.42 -7.13
N LEU A 20 -8.86 -2.55 -7.62
CA LEU A 20 -9.80 -1.79 -6.80
C LEU A 20 -10.78 -2.66 -5.99
N GLU A 21 -11.05 -3.89 -6.43
CA GLU A 21 -11.92 -4.85 -5.73
C GLU A 21 -11.14 -5.81 -4.84
N GLU A 22 -9.96 -6.26 -5.26
CA GLU A 22 -9.16 -7.21 -4.47
C GLU A 22 -8.33 -6.53 -3.37
N GLY A 23 -7.80 -5.34 -3.64
CA GLY A 23 -6.88 -4.62 -2.76
C GLY A 23 -5.65 -5.45 -2.36
N VAL A 24 -5.06 -5.11 -1.21
CA VAL A 24 -3.91 -5.81 -0.64
C VAL A 24 -4.21 -6.30 0.76
N ALA A 25 -4.15 -7.62 0.96
CA ALA A 25 -4.28 -8.25 2.28
C ALA A 25 -2.90 -8.41 2.95
N ASP A 26 -2.80 -8.17 4.26
CA ASP A 26 -1.55 -8.35 5.03
C ASP A 26 -1.01 -9.78 4.91
N ALA A 27 -1.88 -10.78 4.96
CA ALA A 27 -1.51 -12.19 4.87
C ALA A 27 -0.86 -12.54 3.51
N THR A 28 -1.41 -12.02 2.41
CA THR A 28 -0.83 -12.21 1.06
C THR A 28 0.49 -11.48 0.95
N PHE A 29 0.54 -10.23 1.38
CA PHE A 29 1.77 -9.42 1.35
C PHE A 29 2.90 -10.07 2.16
N ARG A 30 2.59 -10.59 3.35
CA ARG A 30 3.53 -11.31 4.20
C ARG A 30 4.05 -12.59 3.57
N ARG A 31 3.17 -13.36 2.90
CA ARG A 31 3.58 -14.57 2.17
C ARG A 31 4.56 -14.25 1.03
N GLU A 32 4.38 -13.11 0.35
CA GLU A 32 5.20 -12.72 -0.80
C GLU A 32 6.51 -12.04 -0.41
N HIS A 33 6.52 -11.24 0.67
CA HIS A 33 7.66 -10.41 1.05
C HIS A 33 8.34 -10.81 2.37
N GLY A 34 7.79 -11.77 3.10
CA GLY A 34 8.31 -12.23 4.40
C GLY A 34 8.11 -11.26 5.56
N VAL A 35 7.46 -10.11 5.33
CA VAL A 35 7.18 -9.06 6.33
C VAL A 35 5.73 -8.62 6.23
N GLY A 36 5.10 -8.25 7.35
CA GLY A 36 3.73 -7.73 7.35
C GLY A 36 3.61 -6.39 6.60
N LEU A 37 2.47 -6.19 5.95
CA LEU A 37 2.08 -4.91 5.35
C LEU A 37 2.03 -3.82 6.42
N TRP A 38 1.37 -4.09 7.54
CA TRP A 38 1.26 -3.14 8.66
C TRP A 38 2.59 -2.91 9.38
N GLU A 39 3.42 -3.95 9.48
CA GLU A 39 4.76 -3.85 10.06
C GLU A 39 5.65 -2.92 9.22
N ARG A 40 5.54 -3.00 7.89
CA ARG A 40 6.41 -2.27 6.97
C ARG A 40 5.89 -0.87 6.63
N PHE A 41 4.58 -0.72 6.46
CA PHE A 41 3.95 0.48 5.92
C PHE A 41 2.89 1.08 6.86
N GLY A 42 2.68 0.53 8.06
CA GLY A 42 1.55 0.90 8.93
C GLY A 42 1.34 2.38 9.13
N SER A 43 2.40 3.13 9.50
CA SER A 43 2.29 4.58 9.70
C SER A 43 1.89 5.34 8.42
N VAL A 44 2.40 4.95 7.25
CA VAL A 44 2.00 5.54 5.96
C VAL A 44 0.56 5.17 5.61
N LEU A 45 0.15 3.92 5.84
CA LEU A 45 -1.21 3.46 5.58
C LEU A 45 -2.23 4.20 6.46
N GLU A 46 -1.93 4.35 7.75
CA GLU A 46 -2.75 5.13 8.69
C GLU A 46 -2.90 6.58 8.23
N HIS A 47 -1.82 7.22 7.79
CA HIS A 47 -1.87 8.58 7.27
C HIS A 47 -2.75 8.69 6.02
N LEU A 48 -2.55 7.80 5.04
CA LEU A 48 -3.34 7.78 3.80
C LEU A 48 -4.82 7.43 4.05
N MET A 49 -5.12 6.59 5.03
CA MET A 49 -6.50 6.33 5.48
C MET A 49 -7.12 7.55 6.16
N ALA A 50 -6.37 8.27 7.00
CA ALA A 50 -6.83 9.52 7.62
C ALA A 50 -7.09 10.62 6.58
N GLU A 51 -6.33 10.64 5.47
CA GLU A 51 -6.62 11.49 4.32
C GLU A 51 -7.81 10.99 3.46
N GLY A 52 -8.39 9.81 3.76
CA GLY A 52 -9.48 9.22 2.98
C GLY A 52 -9.05 8.74 1.59
N LEU A 53 -7.76 8.50 1.38
CA LEU A 53 -7.20 7.95 0.12
C LEU A 53 -7.23 6.43 0.11
N LEU A 54 -7.09 5.81 1.28
CA LEU A 54 -7.22 4.37 1.47
C LEU A 54 -8.39 4.05 2.39
N ARG A 55 -8.92 2.84 2.26
CA ARG A 55 -9.82 2.24 3.24
C ARG A 55 -9.34 0.84 3.58
N PHE A 56 -9.64 0.41 4.80
CA PHE A 56 -9.46 -0.96 5.24
C PHE A 56 -10.81 -1.65 5.33
N GLU A 57 -10.99 -2.75 4.61
CA GLU A 57 -12.25 -3.49 4.53
C GLU A 57 -11.95 -4.96 4.26
N SER A 58 -12.66 -5.87 4.94
CA SER A 58 -12.48 -7.32 4.75
C SER A 58 -11.01 -7.77 4.81
N GLU A 59 -10.26 -7.25 5.78
CA GLU A 59 -8.83 -7.51 5.99
C GLU A 59 -7.89 -7.05 4.85
N ARG A 60 -8.37 -6.16 3.98
CA ARG A 60 -7.64 -5.64 2.82
C ARG A 60 -7.58 -4.12 2.84
N ILE A 61 -6.47 -3.59 2.33
CA ILE A 61 -6.34 -2.17 2.00
C ILE A 61 -6.74 -1.95 0.56
N LEU A 62 -7.64 -0.99 0.32
CA LEU A 62 -8.13 -0.64 -1.01
C LEU A 62 -8.01 0.87 -1.23
N LEU A 63 -7.83 1.29 -2.49
CA LEU A 63 -7.99 2.68 -2.88
C LEU A 63 -9.45 3.09 -2.76
N THR A 64 -9.68 4.27 -2.20
CA THR A 64 -10.97 4.96 -2.36
C THR A 64 -11.05 5.57 -3.75
N HIS A 65 -12.24 6.03 -4.15
CA HIS A 65 -12.38 6.81 -5.39
C HIS A 65 -11.47 8.05 -5.38
N ARG A 66 -11.36 8.73 -4.22
CA ARG A 66 -10.43 9.85 -4.02
C ARG A 66 -8.97 9.37 -4.14
N GLY A 67 -8.63 8.25 -3.52
CA GLY A 67 -7.30 7.61 -3.64
C GLY A 67 -6.87 7.37 -5.07
N LEU A 68 -7.78 6.90 -5.91
CA LEU A 68 -7.53 6.68 -7.34
C LEU A 68 -7.19 7.99 -8.07
N LEU A 69 -7.94 9.06 -7.81
CA LEU A 69 -7.69 10.38 -8.42
C LEU A 69 -6.35 10.99 -7.95
N PHE A 70 -5.94 10.69 -6.72
CA PHE A 70 -4.68 11.15 -6.13
C PHE A 70 -3.64 10.03 -6.04
N HIS A 71 -3.61 9.09 -7.00
CA HIS A 71 -2.68 7.95 -6.97
C HIS A 71 -1.21 8.39 -6.88
N ASN A 72 -0.83 9.54 -7.46
CA ASN A 72 0.53 10.08 -7.34
C ASN A 72 0.91 10.38 -5.88
N ARG A 73 -0.02 10.92 -5.08
CA ARG A 73 0.18 11.19 -3.66
C ARG A 73 0.38 9.89 -2.87
N VAL A 74 -0.41 8.87 -3.18
CA VAL A 74 -0.27 7.53 -2.60
C VAL A 74 1.09 6.92 -2.92
N ALA A 75 1.54 7.04 -4.19
CA ALA A 75 2.84 6.56 -4.63
C ALA A 75 3.99 7.26 -3.90
N GLU A 76 3.98 8.59 -3.86
CA GLU A 76 4.99 9.40 -3.17
C GLU A 76 5.13 9.03 -1.69
N ALA A 77 4.01 8.79 -0.99
CA ALA A 77 4.03 8.42 0.42
C ALA A 77 4.62 7.02 0.69
N LEU A 78 4.53 6.10 -0.28
CA LEU A 78 5.02 4.72 -0.14
C LEU A 78 6.51 4.56 -0.49
N LEU A 79 7.05 5.44 -1.32
CA LEU A 79 8.44 5.38 -1.75
C LEU A 79 9.39 5.80 -0.62
N PRO A 80 10.55 5.14 -0.47
CA PRO A 80 11.56 5.58 0.49
C PRO A 80 12.08 6.97 0.12
N SER A 81 12.07 7.89 1.09
CA SER A 81 12.71 9.21 1.02
C SER A 81 14.23 9.12 1.18
#